data_AF-A0A562LD06-F1
#
_entry.id   AF-A0A562LD06-F1
#
_cell.length_a   1.000
_cell.length_b   1.000
_cell.length_c   1.000
_cell.angle_alpha   90.00
_cell.angle_beta   90.00
_cell.angle_gamma   90.00
#
_symmetry.space_group_name_H-M   'P 1'
#
loop_
_entity.id
_entity.type
_entity.pdbx_description
1 polymer ?
#
loop_
_entity_poly.entity_id
_entity_poly.type
_entity_poly.pdbx_seq_one_letter_code
_entity_poly.pdbx_strand_id
1 'polypeptide(L)'
;MRILLVTLLTAASIAQAHAEARTNVPDASCSYTLSSGETYKIPAGQNLCWRVPPPSYKVYTLLRCDPPFQELNRVRLGDGQCNRYEDRQ
;
A
#
# COMPACT_ATOMS: atom_id res chain seq x y z
N MET A 1 -0.22 58.48 -32.23
CA MET A 1 -0.49 58.06 -30.84
C MET A 1 -1.26 56.74 -30.84
N ARG A 2 -0.59 55.63 -30.54
CA ARG A 2 -1.04 54.56 -29.61
C ARG A 2 -0.03 53.41 -29.70
N ILE A 3 0.78 53.33 -28.65
CA ILE A 3 1.78 52.31 -28.38
C ILE A 3 1.03 51.13 -27.78
N LEU A 4 1.24 49.93 -28.31
CA LEU A 4 0.95 48.68 -27.60
C LEU A 4 2.17 47.76 -27.71
N LEU A 5 3.10 47.96 -26.78
CA LEU A 5 4.06 46.95 -26.35
C LEU A 5 3.30 45.93 -25.51
N VAL A 6 3.35 44.63 -25.84
CA VAL A 6 3.25 43.55 -24.86
C VAL A 6 4.13 42.37 -25.32
N THR A 7 5.35 42.37 -24.77
CA THR A 7 6.18 41.24 -24.31
C THR A 7 6.11 39.88 -25.04
N LEU A 8 7.24 39.50 -25.62
CA LEU A 8 7.61 38.12 -25.94
C LEU A 8 7.54 37.23 -24.68
N LEU A 9 6.74 36.17 -24.73
CA LEU A 9 6.88 35.03 -23.82
C LEU A 9 7.68 33.95 -24.55
N THR A 10 8.96 33.83 -24.22
CA THR A 10 9.77 32.66 -24.54
C THR A 10 9.29 31.50 -23.68
N ALA A 11 8.42 30.65 -24.22
CA ALA A 11 8.12 29.35 -23.62
C ALA A 11 9.39 28.49 -23.71
N ALA A 12 10.16 28.47 -22.62
CA ALA A 12 11.26 27.54 -22.46
C ALA A 12 10.70 26.12 -22.58
N SER A 13 11.13 25.41 -23.62
CA SER A 13 10.87 23.99 -23.82
C SER A 13 11.42 23.23 -22.62
N ILE A 14 10.56 22.92 -21.66
CA ILE A 14 10.90 21.97 -20.60
C ILE A 14 10.91 20.62 -21.29
N ALA A 15 12.11 20.16 -21.63
CA ALA A 15 12.36 18.80 -22.03
C ALA A 15 11.83 17.88 -20.92
N GLN A 16 10.61 17.38 -21.07
CA GLN A 16 10.18 16.20 -20.35
C GLN A 16 10.87 15.03 -21.01
N ALA A 17 12.14 14.84 -20.66
CA ALA A 17 12.76 13.55 -20.71
C ALA A 17 11.92 12.66 -19.80
N HIS A 18 10.91 12.02 -20.37
CA HIS A 18 10.34 10.80 -19.86
C HIS A 18 11.46 9.76 -19.95
N ALA A 19 12.46 9.91 -19.09
CA ALA A 19 13.20 8.79 -18.61
C ALA A 19 12.14 7.93 -17.92
N GLU A 20 11.63 6.96 -18.66
CA GLU A 20 11.12 5.72 -18.13
C GLU A 20 12.27 5.10 -17.32
N ALA A 21 12.55 5.70 -16.16
CA ALA A 21 13.08 4.96 -15.06
C ALA A 21 12.02 3.90 -14.81
N ARG A 22 12.22 2.73 -15.42
CA ARG A 22 11.84 1.47 -14.83
C ARG A 22 12.47 1.49 -13.45
N THR A 23 11.79 2.16 -12.53
CA THR A 23 12.10 2.08 -11.13
C THR A 23 11.98 0.59 -10.87
N ASN A 24 13.10 -0.04 -10.56
CA ASN A 24 13.09 -1.16 -9.66
C ASN A 24 12.36 -0.63 -8.42
N VAL A 25 11.03 -0.68 -8.43
CA VAL A 25 10.24 -0.53 -7.22
C VAL A 25 10.79 -1.65 -6.37
N PRO A 26 11.52 -1.36 -5.28
CA PRO A 26 11.90 -2.41 -4.35
C PRO A 26 10.59 -3.12 -4.04
N ASP A 27 10.51 -4.43 -4.28
CA ASP A 27 9.28 -5.20 -4.21
C ASP A 27 8.70 -5.06 -2.79
N ALA A 28 7.92 -4.00 -2.60
CA ALA A 28 7.63 -3.44 -1.31
C ALA A 28 6.73 -4.47 -0.65
N SER A 29 7.20 -5.06 0.43
CA SER A 29 6.53 -6.22 1.02
C SER A 29 6.63 -6.16 2.53
N CYS A 30 5.57 -6.67 3.15
CA CYS A 30 5.49 -6.87 4.57
C CYS A 30 5.76 -8.35 4.85
N SER A 31 6.47 -8.64 5.95
CA SER A 31 6.74 -10.02 6.35
C SER A 31 6.14 -10.29 7.73
N TYR A 32 5.61 -11.48 7.92
CA TYR A 32 5.21 -11.97 9.23
C TYR A 32 5.59 -13.43 9.40
N THR A 33 5.84 -13.83 10.64
CA THR A 33 6.22 -15.20 11.00
C THR A 33 5.11 -15.84 11.83
N LEU A 34 4.68 -17.04 11.43
CA LEU A 34 3.70 -17.83 12.16
C LEU A 34 4.34 -18.52 13.37
N SER A 35 3.52 -19.04 14.29
CA SER A 35 3.98 -19.89 15.39
C SER A 35 4.72 -21.15 14.92
N SER A 36 4.46 -21.62 13.69
CA SER A 36 5.18 -22.73 13.06
C SER A 36 6.63 -22.37 12.69
N GLY A 37 7.01 -21.10 12.77
CA GLY A 37 8.30 -20.59 12.29
C GLY A 37 8.32 -20.23 10.80
N GLU A 38 7.25 -20.51 10.06
CA GLU A 38 7.14 -20.14 8.66
C GLU A 38 7.00 -18.62 8.51
N THR A 39 7.80 -18.03 7.60
CA THR A 39 7.75 -16.61 7.29
C THR A 39 7.08 -16.39 5.94
N TYR A 40 6.05 -15.55 5.92
CA TYR A 40 5.29 -15.19 4.73
C TYR A 40 5.58 -13.75 4.31
N LYS A 41 5.68 -13.53 3.00
CA LYS A 41 5.79 -12.20 2.39
C LYS A 41 4.46 -11.81 1.76
N ILE A 42 3.99 -10.61 2.08
CA ILE A 42 2.78 -10.01 1.54
C ILE A 42 3.19 -8.80 0.68
N PRO A 43 2.86 -8.79 -0.62
CA PRO A 43 3.11 -7.63 -1.48
C PRO A 43 2.37 -6.38 -0.98
N ALA A 44 2.96 -5.21 -1.21
CA ALA A 44 2.35 -3.92 -0.90
C ALA A 44 0.97 -3.78 -1.58
N GLY A 45 0.05 -3.13 -0.88
CA GLY A 45 -1.34 -2.96 -1.27
C GLY A 45 -2.24 -4.15 -0.94
N GLN A 46 -1.71 -5.31 -0.53
CA GLN A 46 -2.55 -6.44 -0.13
C GLN A 46 -3.03 -6.35 1.31
N ASN A 47 -4.18 -6.97 1.56
CA ASN A 47 -4.82 -7.02 2.86
C ASN A 47 -4.63 -8.37 3.55
N LEU A 48 -4.31 -8.33 4.84
CA LEU A 48 -4.16 -9.46 5.74
C LEU A 48 -5.11 -9.27 6.92
N CYS A 49 -5.71 -10.34 7.42
CA CYS A 49 -6.58 -10.28 8.59
C CYS A 49 -6.06 -11.16 9.71
N TRP A 50 -5.70 -10.55 10.84
CA TRP A 50 -5.28 -11.27 12.05
C TRP A 50 -6.43 -11.47 13.01
N ARG A 51 -6.62 -12.70 13.48
CA ARG A 51 -7.65 -13.00 14.46
C ARG A 51 -7.42 -12.17 15.71
N VAL A 52 -8.48 -11.52 16.18
CA VAL A 52 -8.46 -10.87 17.50
C VAL A 52 -8.32 -11.95 18.57
N PRO A 53 -7.57 -11.72 19.66
CA PRO A 53 -7.47 -12.69 20.74
C PRO A 53 -8.84 -13.15 21.28
N PRO A 54 -8.91 -14.35 21.88
CA PRO A 54 -10.14 -14.87 22.49
C PRO A 54 -10.84 -13.83 23.40
N PRO A 55 -12.19 -13.81 23.48
CA PRO A 55 -13.13 -14.83 23.01
C PRO A 55 -13.66 -14.59 21.58
N SER A 56 -13.08 -13.69 20.80
CA SER A 56 -13.62 -13.32 19.49
C SER A 56 -13.17 -14.27 18.38
N TYR A 57 -13.93 -15.33 18.10
CA TYR A 57 -13.54 -16.36 17.10
C TYR A 57 -13.83 -15.99 15.64
N LYS A 58 -14.60 -14.92 15.40
CA LYS A 58 -15.04 -14.51 14.05
C LYS A 58 -14.65 -13.08 13.71
N VAL A 59 -13.86 -12.43 14.55
CA VAL A 59 -13.44 -11.03 14.39
C VAL A 59 -11.96 -10.99 14.14
N TYR A 60 -11.56 -10.23 13.13
CA TYR A 60 -10.20 -10.08 12.69
C TYR A 60 -9.86 -8.59 12.61
N THR A 61 -8.61 -8.24 12.91
CA THR A 61 -8.02 -6.95 12.59
C THR A 61 -7.59 -6.97 11.13
N LEU A 62 -8.15 -6.08 10.31
CA LEU A 62 -7.72 -5.84 8.95
C LEU A 62 -6.43 -5.03 8.95
N LEU A 63 -5.42 -5.59 8.32
CA LEU A 63 -4.12 -5.00 8.09
C LEU A 63 -3.93 -4.79 6.60
N ARG A 64 -3.41 -3.63 6.21
CA ARG A 64 -2.93 -3.38 4.85
C ARG A 64 -1.42 -3.39 4.85
N CYS A 65 -0.83 -4.09 3.90
CA CYS A 65 0.60 -3.98 3.67
C CYS A 65 0.89 -2.67 2.95
N ASP A 66 1.31 -1.66 3.70
CA ASP A 66 1.90 -0.43 3.19
C ASP A 66 3.16 -0.16 4.01
N PRO A 67 4.23 -0.93 3.73
CA PRO A 67 5.27 -1.33 4.68
C PRO A 67 5.66 -0.21 5.66
N PRO A 68 5.44 -0.38 6.98
CA PRO A 68 5.03 -1.62 7.68
C PRO A 68 3.53 -1.95 7.57
N PHE A 69 3.07 -3.05 8.19
CA PHE A 69 1.63 -3.30 8.26
C PHE A 69 0.89 -2.15 8.97
N GLN A 70 -0.16 -1.64 8.33
CA GLN A 70 -1.05 -0.65 8.92
C GLN A 70 -2.35 -1.31 9.36
N GLU A 71 -2.73 -1.11 10.62
CA GLU A 71 -4.03 -1.54 11.13
C GLU A 71 -5.12 -0.56 10.70
N LEU A 72 -6.17 -1.08 10.06
CA LEU A 72 -7.25 -0.27 9.50
C LEU A 72 -8.51 -0.31 10.38
N ASN A 73 -9.14 -1.48 10.48
CA ASN A 73 -10.41 -1.67 11.17
C ASN A 73 -10.59 -3.14 11.58
N ARG A 74 -11.70 -3.44 12.27
CA ARG A 74 -12.11 -4.83 12.53
C ARG A 74 -13.11 -5.29 11.49
N VAL A 75 -12.92 -6.52 11.04
CA VAL A 75 -13.76 -7.19 10.05
C VAL A 75 -14.20 -8.56 10.57
N ARG A 76 -15.28 -9.09 10.02
CA ARG A 76 -15.75 -10.44 10.29
C ARG A 76 -15.20 -11.41 9.24
N LEU A 77 -15.09 -12.67 9.64
CA LEU A 77 -14.77 -13.75 8.71
C LEU A 77 -15.79 -13.76 7.56
N GLY A 78 -15.32 -13.63 6.33
CA GLY A 78 -16.16 -13.66 5.13
C GLY A 78 -16.58 -12.30 4.59
N ASP A 79 -16.17 -11.18 5.21
CA ASP A 79 -16.49 -9.82 4.74
C ASP A 79 -15.80 -9.45 3.40
N GLY A 80 -14.98 -10.34 2.84
CA GLY A 80 -14.33 -10.16 1.53
C GLY A 80 -13.19 -9.13 1.50
N GLN A 81 -12.89 -8.50 2.63
CA GLN A 81 -11.84 -7.46 2.73
C GLN A 81 -10.43 -8.04 2.92
N CYS A 82 -10.33 -9.34 3.22
CA CYS A 82 -9.10 -10.04 3.54
C CYS A 82 -8.68 -10.96 2.40
N ASN A 83 -7.43 -10.86 1.95
CA ASN A 83 -6.86 -11.85 1.03
C ASN A 83 -6.46 -13.12 1.79
N ARG A 84 -6.19 -12.98 3.09
CA ARG A 84 -5.78 -14.06 3.98
C ARG A 84 -6.27 -13.83 5.40
N TYR A 85 -6.66 -14.91 6.08
CA TYR A 85 -7.02 -14.92 7.50
C TYR A 85 -5.97 -15.73 8.25
N GLU A 86 -5.44 -15.15 9.32
CA GLU A 86 -4.39 -15.75 10.14
C GLU A 86 -4.81 -15.74 11.61
N ASP A 87 -4.44 -16.79 12.33
CA ASP A 87 -4.68 -16.87 13.77
C ASP A 87 -3.49 -16.23 14.50
N ARG A 88 -3.77 -15.20 15.31
CA ARG A 88 -2.74 -14.53 16.12
C ARG A 88 -2.35 -15.46 17.28
N GLN A 89 -1.04 -15.53 17.56
CA GLN A 89 -0.47 -16.31 18.67
C GLN A 89 -1.05 -15.87 20.02
#